data_AF-A0A920QCR0-F1
#
_entry.id   AF-A0A920QCR0-F1
#
_cell.length_a   1.000
_cell.length_b   1.000
_cell.length_c   1.000
_cell.angle_alpha   90.00
_cell.angle_beta   90.00
_cell.angle_gamma   90.00
#
_symmetry.space_group_name_H-M   'P 1'
#
loop_
_entity.id
_entity.type
_entity.pdbx_description
1 polymer ?
#
loop_
_entity_poly.entity_id
_entity_poly.type
_entity_poly.pdbx_seq_one_letter_code
_entity_poly.pdbx_strand_id
1 'polypeptide(L)'
;MPNILMFQGTGFGVGKSIMAAGFCRLLKKRGLSVRPFKTQNMSLNSGVTPDGLEIGRAQIVQAEACGVFPDARMNPILLKPQGSGVSQLIKDGKSLAYLLCP
;
A
#
# COMPACT_ATOMS: atom_id res chain seq x y z
N MET A 1 5.68 15.50 16.88
CA MET A 1 6.03 14.26 16.16
C MET A 1 4.73 13.55 15.80
N PRO A 2 4.62 12.88 14.63
CA PRO A 2 3.42 12.12 14.28
C PRO A 2 3.28 10.87 15.17
N ASN A 3 2.05 10.51 15.53
CA ASN A 3 1.78 9.24 16.20
C ASN A 3 1.76 8.12 15.14
N ILE A 4 2.55 7.07 15.36
CA ILE A 4 2.70 5.96 14.40
C ILE A 4 2.14 4.68 15.01
N LEU A 5 1.29 3.98 14.26
CA LEU A 5 0.78 2.66 14.60
C LEU A 5 1.17 1.67 13.50
N MET A 6 1.93 0.64 13.85
CA MET A 6 2.39 -0.38 12.92
C MET A 6 1.65 -1.71 13.14
N PHE A 7 1.12 -2.29 12.08
CA PHE A 7 0.49 -3.61 12.11
C PHE A 7 1.48 -4.68 11.68
N GLN A 8 1.93 -5.48 12.65
CA GLN A 8 2.86 -6.59 12.45
C GLN A 8 2.14 -7.94 12.48
N GLY A 9 2.79 -8.98 11.97
CA GLY A 9 2.26 -10.33 11.98
C GLY A 9 3.29 -11.36 11.51
N THR A 10 3.10 -12.61 11.92
CA THR A 10 4.08 -13.70 11.80
C THR A 10 4.03 -14.45 10.47
N GLY A 11 3.12 -14.08 9.56
CA GLY A 11 2.99 -14.71 8.26
C GLY A 11 2.34 -13.81 7.21
N PHE A 12 2.35 -14.28 5.97
CA PHE A 12 1.54 -13.70 4.89
C PHE A 12 0.05 -14.03 5.11
N GLY A 13 -0.86 -13.18 4.64
CA GLY A 13 -2.30 -13.47 4.71
C GLY A 13 -2.98 -13.37 6.07
N VAL A 14 -2.25 -13.16 7.18
CA VAL A 14 -2.81 -13.09 8.56
C VAL A 14 -3.70 -11.87 8.88
N GLY A 15 -4.21 -11.16 7.87
CA GLY A 15 -5.18 -10.07 8.06
C GLY A 15 -4.62 -8.67 8.34
N LYS A 16 -3.29 -8.46 8.34
CA LYS A 16 -2.65 -7.15 8.61
C LYS A 16 -3.23 -5.99 7.80
N SER A 17 -3.41 -6.18 6.48
CA SER A 17 -3.93 -5.13 5.61
C SER A 17 -5.37 -4.74 5.92
N ILE A 18 -6.20 -5.73 6.31
CA ILE A 18 -7.60 -5.52 6.71
C ILE A 18 -7.64 -4.81 8.06
N MET A 19 -6.83 -5.24 9.03
CA MET A 19 -6.70 -4.58 10.33
C MET A 19 -6.27 -3.12 10.16
N ALA A 20 -5.28 -2.85 9.33
CA ALA A 20 -4.85 -1.49 9.01
C ALA A 20 -5.98 -0.64 8.41
N ALA A 21 -6.76 -1.18 7.47
CA ALA A 21 -7.93 -0.48 6.91
C ALA A 21 -9.02 -0.23 7.96
N GLY A 22 -9.32 -1.21 8.82
CA GLY A 22 -10.27 -1.08 9.92
C GLY A 22 -9.88 0.03 10.90
N PHE A 23 -8.61 0.08 11.29
CA PHE A 23 -8.09 1.14 12.14
C PHE A 23 -8.05 2.50 11.45
N CYS A 24 -7.72 2.58 10.15
CA CYS A 24 -7.84 3.81 9.38
C CYS A 24 -9.27 4.38 9.47
N ARG A 25 -10.29 3.52 9.27
CA ARG A 25 -11.69 3.93 9.39
C ARG A 25 -12.08 4.31 10.82
N LEU A 26 -11.66 3.53 11.81
CA LEU A 26 -11.96 3.77 13.23
C LEU A 26 -11.39 5.12 13.70
N LEU A 27 -10.11 5.37 13.43
CA LEU A 27 -9.43 6.60 13.83
C LEU A 27 -10.00 7.81 13.10
N LYS A 28 -10.33 7.69 11.81
CA LYS A 28 -11.02 8.74 11.06
C LYS A 28 -12.40 9.06 11.66
N LYS A 29 -13.19 8.04 12.02
CA LYS A 29 -14.50 8.23 12.69
C LYS A 29 -14.38 8.92 14.06
N ARG A 30 -13.23 8.80 14.72
CA ARG A 30 -12.92 9.53 15.97
C ARG A 30 -12.38 10.96 15.74
N GLY A 31 -12.43 11.46 14.50
CA GLY A 31 -11.99 12.82 14.17
C GLY A 31 -10.47 12.98 14.01
N LEU A 32 -9.69 11.89 14.04
CA LEU A 32 -8.25 11.96 13.88
C LEU A 32 -7.85 12.07 12.40
N SER A 33 -6.79 12.85 12.14
CA SER A 33 -6.11 12.85 10.85
C SER A 33 -5.20 11.64 10.75
N VAL A 34 -5.57 10.68 9.92
CA VAL A 34 -4.86 9.40 9.72
C VAL A 34 -4.58 9.18 8.24
N ARG A 35 -3.41 8.64 7.91
CA ARG A 35 -3.03 8.22 6.56
C ARG A 35 -2.38 6.84 6.60
N PRO A 36 -2.64 5.98 5.61
CA PRO A 36 -1.97 4.69 5.53
C PRO A 36 -0.58 4.85 4.92
N PHE A 37 0.32 3.95 5.29
CA PHE A 37 1.64 3.87 4.69
C PHE A 37 2.14 2.43 4.70
N LYS A 38 2.59 1.96 3.55
CA LYS A 38 3.28 0.68 3.39
C LYS A 38 4.42 0.85 2.42
N THR A 39 5.64 0.96 2.96
CA THR A 39 6.85 1.25 2.19
C THR A 39 7.00 0.36 0.97
N GLN A 40 6.84 -0.95 1.14
CA GLN A 40 6.94 -1.93 0.07
C GLN A 40 5.74 -2.88 0.09
N ASN A 41 5.12 -3.06 -1.08
CA ASN A 41 4.09 -4.06 -1.31
C ASN A 41 4.51 -4.96 -2.46
N MET A 42 4.24 -6.26 -2.36
CA MET A 42 4.44 -7.22 -3.45
C MET A 42 3.07 -7.79 -3.82
N SER A 43 2.57 -7.42 -5.00
CA SER A 43 1.26 -7.84 -5.45
C SER A 43 1.07 -7.57 -6.94
N LEU A 44 0.41 -8.47 -7.64
CA LEU A 44 -0.13 -8.20 -8.98
C LEU A 44 -1.41 -7.35 -8.92
N ASN A 45 -2.05 -7.28 -7.75
CA ASN A 45 -3.32 -6.60 -7.56
C ASN A 45 -3.10 -5.11 -7.27
N SER A 46 -3.15 -4.32 -8.34
CA SER A 46 -2.92 -2.88 -8.37
C SER A 46 -4.12 -2.14 -8.93
N GLY A 47 -4.16 -0.83 -8.72
CA GLY A 47 -5.10 0.10 -9.33
C GLY A 47 -4.42 1.42 -9.63
N VAL A 48 -5.22 2.42 -9.99
CA VAL A 48 -4.74 3.71 -10.47
C VAL A 48 -5.25 4.82 -9.55
N THR A 49 -4.37 5.74 -9.17
CA THR A 49 -4.72 6.96 -8.43
C THR A 49 -5.37 8.00 -9.35
N PRO A 50 -6.01 9.06 -8.83
CA PRO A 50 -6.62 10.10 -9.67
C PRO A 50 -5.65 10.80 -10.64
N ASP A 51 -4.35 10.84 -10.30
CA ASP A 51 -3.27 11.39 -11.13
C ASP A 51 -2.63 10.36 -12.08
N GLY A 52 -3.25 9.18 -12.23
CA GLY A 52 -2.81 8.17 -13.19
C GLY A 52 -1.63 7.30 -12.74
N LEU A 53 -1.25 7.36 -11.46
CA LEU A 53 -0.14 6.59 -10.90
C LEU A 53 -0.59 5.22 -10.38
N GLU A 54 0.28 4.22 -10.48
CA GLU A 54 -0.04 2.86 -10.04
C GLU A 54 0.17 2.67 -8.54
N ILE A 55 -0.76 1.96 -7.88
CA ILE A 55 -0.71 1.70 -6.44
C ILE A 55 -1.33 0.34 -6.10
N GLY A 56 -0.86 -0.35 -5.06
CA GLY A 56 -1.46 -1.61 -4.62
C GLY A 56 -2.92 -1.43 -4.14
N ARG A 57 -3.83 -2.34 -4.52
CA ARG A 57 -5.26 -2.22 -4.14
C ARG A 57 -5.50 -2.19 -2.63
N ALA A 58 -4.66 -2.87 -1.85
CA ALA A 58 -4.74 -2.82 -0.39
C ALA A 58 -4.54 -1.38 0.14
N GLN A 59 -3.66 -0.59 -0.48
CA GLN A 59 -3.43 0.80 -0.08
C GLN A 59 -4.55 1.73 -0.56
N ILE A 60 -5.18 1.43 -1.72
CA ILE A 60 -6.39 2.13 -2.16
C ILE A 60 -7.49 2.00 -1.10
N VAL A 61 -7.82 0.77 -0.69
CA VAL A 61 -8.85 0.51 0.33
C VAL A 61 -8.51 1.18 1.66
N GLN A 62 -7.23 1.22 2.04
CA GLN A 62 -6.79 1.92 3.26
C GLN A 62 -6.93 3.45 3.14
N ALA A 63 -6.66 4.03 1.96
CA ALA A 63 -6.84 5.46 1.70
C ALA A 63 -8.33 5.85 1.78
N GLU A 64 -9.19 5.04 1.15
CA GLU A 64 -10.65 5.18 1.23
C GLU A 64 -11.16 5.07 2.68
N ALA A 65 -10.57 4.17 3.48
CA ALA A 65 -10.88 4.03 4.89
C ALA A 65 -10.51 5.29 5.70
N CYS A 66 -9.41 5.95 5.35
CA CYS A 66 -9.04 7.28 5.88
C CYS A 66 -9.94 8.42 5.35
N GLY A 67 -10.72 8.19 4.30
CA GLY A 67 -11.54 9.21 3.63
C GLY A 67 -10.69 10.19 2.81
N VAL A 68 -9.61 9.71 2.19
CA VAL A 68 -8.74 10.49 1.31
C VAL A 68 -8.56 9.78 -0.03
N PHE A 69 -8.18 10.52 -1.07
CA PHE A 69 -7.81 9.90 -2.34
C PHE A 69 -6.55 9.03 -2.19
N PRO A 70 -6.44 7.93 -2.95
CA PRO A 70 -5.22 7.14 -2.98
C PRO A 70 -4.09 7.95 -3.60
N ASP A 71 -2.90 7.82 -3.03
CA ASP A 71 -1.69 8.54 -3.41
C ASP A 71 -0.53 7.56 -3.46
N ALA A 72 0.26 7.56 -4.53
CA ALA A 72 1.35 6.61 -4.73
C ALA A 72 2.39 6.63 -3.59
N ARG A 73 2.54 7.76 -2.88
CA ARG A 73 3.42 7.89 -1.71
C ARG A 73 2.98 7.04 -0.52
N MET A 74 1.72 6.57 -0.49
CA MET A 74 1.25 5.59 0.50
C MET A 74 1.81 4.19 0.24
N ASN A 75 2.27 3.90 -0.98
CA ASN A 75 2.93 2.66 -1.39
C ASN A 75 4.09 2.97 -2.36
N PRO A 76 5.19 3.59 -1.90
CA PRO A 76 6.22 4.11 -2.79
C PRO A 76 6.96 3.02 -3.57
N ILE A 77 6.99 1.78 -3.08
CA ILE A 77 7.55 0.63 -3.78
C ILE A 77 6.48 -0.45 -3.95
N LEU A 78 6.10 -0.74 -5.19
CA LEU A 78 5.25 -1.87 -5.55
C LEU A 78 6.05 -2.82 -6.45
N LEU A 79 6.21 -4.06 -5.99
CA LEU A 79 6.81 -5.14 -6.75
C LEU A 79 5.70 -6.02 -7.34
N LYS A 80 5.78 -6.26 -8.65
CA LYS A 80 4.86 -7.13 -9.39
C LYS A 80 5.65 -8.35 -9.88
N PRO A 81 5.56 -9.51 -9.20
CA PRO A 81 6.27 -10.72 -9.59
C PRO A 81 5.85 -11.15 -11.00
N GLN A 82 6.82 -11.41 -11.86
CA GLN A 82 6.59 -11.84 -13.25
C GLN A 82 6.85 -13.34 -13.45
N GLY A 83 7.36 -14.03 -12.43
CA GLY A 83 7.89 -15.38 -12.54
C GLY A 83 9.40 -15.40 -12.81
N SER A 84 9.99 -16.60 -12.80
CA SER A 84 11.42 -16.82 -13.13
C SER A 84 12.42 -15.94 -12.37
N GLY A 85 12.14 -15.62 -11.09
CA GLY A 85 13.00 -14.75 -10.29
C GLY A 85 13.03 -13.29 -10.77
N VAL A 86 11.98 -12.82 -11.45
CA VAL A 86 11.88 -11.43 -11.93
C VAL A 86 10.67 -10.74 -11.29
N SER A 87 10.85 -9.48 -10.89
CA SER A 87 9.76 -8.60 -10.47
C SER A 87 9.85 -7.25 -11.18
N GLN A 88 8.73 -6.77 -11.72
CA GLN A 88 8.63 -5.39 -12.17
C GLN A 88 8.61 -4.48 -10.93
N LEU A 89 9.45 -3.44 -10.95
CA LEU A 89 9.51 -2.39 -9.95
C LEU A 89 8.68 -1.19 -10.41
N ILE A 90 7.64 -0.89 -9.64
CA ILE A 90 6.90 0.36 -9.69
C ILE A 90 7.39 1.24 -8.54
N LYS A 91 7.98 2.39 -8.85
CA LYS A 91 8.45 3.40 -7.88
C LYS A 91 7.59 4.64 -7.98
N ASP A 92 7.02 5.08 -6.86
CA ASP A 92 6.13 6.24 -6.77
C ASP A 92 5.04 6.21 -7.87
N GLY A 93 4.52 5.00 -8.10
CA GLY A 93 3.48 4.69 -9.07
C GLY A 93 3.88 4.74 -10.55
N LYS A 94 5.18 4.71 -10.86
CA LYS A 94 5.70 4.61 -12.23
C LYS A 94 6.57 3.36 -12.40
N SER A 95 6.43 2.69 -13.53
CA SER A 95 7.31 1.57 -13.90
C SER A 95 8.74 2.08 -14.07
N LEU A 96 9.67 1.57 -13.25
CA LEU A 96 11.06 2.01 -13.24
C LEU A 96 12.00 0.98 -13.86
N ALA A 97 11.85 -0.30 -13.51
CA ALA A 97 12.76 -1.35 -13.94
C ALA A 97 12.13 -2.75 -13.76
N TYR A 98 12.83 -3.76 -14.25
CA TYR A 98 12.64 -5.15 -13.86
C TYR A 98 13.84 -5.56 -13.01
N LEU A 99 13.58 -6.08 -11.82
CA LEU A 99 14.60 -6.53 -10.88
C LEU A 99 14.72 -8.05 -10.97
N LEU A 100 15.94 -8.54 -11.00
CA LEU A 100 16.24 -9.92 -10.66
C LEU A 100 16.07 -10.06 -9.14
N CYS A 101 15.10 -10.87 -8.73
CA CYS A 101 14.87 -11.29 -7.36
C CYS A 101 15.46 -12.69 -7.21
N PRO A 102 16.60 -12.84 -6.52
CA PRO A 102 17.18 -14.14 -6.23
C PRO A 102 16.27 -15.00 -5.35
#